data_AF-A0A354UWB8-F1
#
_entry.id   AF-A0A354UWB8-F1
#
_cell.length_a   1.000
_cell.length_b   1.000
_cell.length_c   1.000
_cell.angle_alpha   90.00
_cell.angle_beta   90.00
_cell.angle_gamma   90.00
#
_symmetry.space_group_name_H-M   'P 1'
#
loop_
_entity.id
_entity.type
_entity.pdbx_description
1 polymer ?
#
loop_
_entity_poly.entity_id
_entity_poly.type
_entity_poly.pdbx_seq_one_letter_code
_entity_poly.pdbx_strand_id
1 'polypeptide(L)'
;ADDSAYPFPVLRYPSIDTTKLVGYRAGLPLSPELMAQVESRHIDLIHSHCPVTSTVLARMLRRRLHVPLVFTYHTKFDIDIANAIHSKRLQEASIR
;
A
#
# COMPACT_ATOMS: atom_id res chain seq x y z
N ALA A 1 12.20 9.37 10.87
CA ALA A 1 11.38 9.06 12.06
C ALA A 1 12.06 7.94 12.81
N ASP A 2 11.97 7.94 14.13
CA ASP A 2 12.55 6.90 14.97
C ASP A 2 11.66 5.65 14.94
N ASP A 3 12.22 4.52 14.52
CA ASP A 3 11.54 3.24 14.40
C ASP A 3 11.93 2.25 15.50
N SER A 4 12.77 2.66 16.46
CA SER A 4 13.26 1.82 17.56
C SER A 4 12.15 1.30 18.48
N ALA A 5 10.99 1.96 18.49
CA ALA A 5 9.82 1.55 19.26
C ALA A 5 9.14 0.27 18.74
N TYR A 6 9.38 -0.13 17.50
CA TYR A 6 8.75 -1.32 16.92
C TYR A 6 9.59 -2.58 17.21
N PRO A 7 8.96 -3.69 17.63
CA PRO A 7 9.66 -4.96 17.86
C PRO A 7 10.03 -5.68 16.54
N PHE A 8 9.94 -5.00 15.39
CA PHE A 8 10.17 -5.55 14.07
C PHE A 8 10.90 -4.53 13.17
N PRO A 9 11.64 -4.99 12.15
CA PRO A 9 12.33 -4.10 11.21
C PRO A 9 11.35 -3.26 10.41
N VAL A 10 11.57 -1.94 10.37
CA VAL A 10 10.80 -1.01 9.52
C VAL A 10 11.66 -0.61 8.33
N LEU A 11 11.16 -0.89 7.12
CA LEU A 11 11.77 -0.42 5.88
C LEU A 11 10.96 0.76 5.33
N ARG A 12 11.58 1.94 5.28
CA ARG A 12 10.95 3.15 4.73
C ARG A 12 11.31 3.30 3.26
N TYR A 13 10.36 3.84 2.50
CA TYR A 13 10.56 4.13 1.08
C TYR A 13 10.03 5.54 0.76
N PRO A 14 10.54 6.19 -0.29
CA PRO A 14 10.24 7.59 -0.57
C PRO A 14 8.75 7.80 -0.93
N SER A 15 8.28 9.03 -0.75
CA SER A 15 6.93 9.47 -1.14
C SER A 15 6.98 10.83 -1.81
N ILE A 16 6.05 11.08 -2.72
CA ILE A 16 5.85 12.36 -3.40
C ILE A 16 4.72 13.11 -2.70
N ASP A 17 4.87 14.42 -2.56
CA ASP A 17 3.80 15.26 -2.02
C ASP A 17 2.68 15.45 -3.04
N THR A 18 1.58 14.73 -2.84
CA THR A 18 0.38 14.84 -3.66
C THR A 18 -0.78 15.50 -2.91
N THR A 19 -0.51 16.15 -1.78
CA THR A 19 -1.55 16.71 -0.89
C THR A 19 -2.43 17.74 -1.60
N LYS A 20 -1.86 18.56 -2.50
CA LYS A 20 -2.61 19.54 -3.29
C LYS A 20 -3.56 18.92 -4.33
N LEU A 21 -3.32 17.67 -4.74
CA LEU A 21 -4.09 16.99 -5.78
C LEU A 21 -5.12 16.04 -5.20
N VAL A 22 -4.74 15.26 -4.17
CA VAL A 22 -5.56 14.16 -3.63
C VAL A 22 -5.66 14.17 -2.10
N GLY A 23 -5.09 15.16 -1.41
CA GLY A 23 -5.22 15.32 0.04
C GLY A 23 -4.27 14.47 0.90
N TYR A 24 -3.35 13.71 0.29
CA TYR A 24 -2.34 12.90 1.01
C TYR A 24 -1.05 12.77 0.18
N ARG A 25 0.02 12.24 0.79
CA ARG A 25 1.28 11.90 0.09
C ARG A 25 1.21 10.52 -0.55
N ALA A 26 1.63 10.39 -1.80
CA ALA A 26 1.68 9.10 -2.51
C ALA A 26 3.05 8.45 -2.34
N GLY A 27 3.09 7.17 -1.94
CA GLY A 27 4.33 6.41 -1.87
C GLY A 27 4.91 6.15 -3.26
N LEU A 28 6.23 6.08 -3.39
CA LEU A 28 6.91 5.68 -4.63
C LEU A 28 7.26 4.18 -4.57
N PRO A 29 6.46 3.28 -5.18
CA PRO A 29 6.62 1.83 -5.02
C PRO A 29 7.87 1.27 -5.73
N LEU A 30 8.56 2.07 -6.53
CA LEU A 30 9.70 1.67 -7.34
C LEU A 30 11.03 2.07 -6.67
N SER A 31 11.37 1.44 -5.55
CA SER A 31 12.71 1.55 -4.97
C SER A 31 13.47 0.22 -5.18
N PRO A 32 14.48 0.19 -6.07
CA PRO A 32 15.35 -0.97 -6.22
C PRO A 32 16.03 -1.39 -4.91
N GLU A 33 16.39 -0.42 -4.08
CA GLU A 33 17.05 -0.63 -2.80
C GLU A 33 16.13 -1.36 -1.82
N LEU A 34 14.86 -0.93 -1.74
CA LEU A 34 13.86 -1.62 -0.92
C LEU A 34 13.63 -3.04 -1.41
N MET A 35 13.52 -3.25 -2.72
CA MET A 35 13.35 -4.59 -3.29
C MET A 35 14.50 -5.51 -2.89
N ALA A 36 15.74 -5.05 -3.03
CA ALA A 36 16.92 -5.83 -2.63
C ALA A 36 16.95 -6.13 -1.11
N GLN A 37 16.55 -5.17 -0.28
CA GLN A 37 16.48 -5.38 1.18
C GLN A 37 15.39 -6.36 1.61
N VAL A 38 14.30 -6.47 0.84
CA VAL A 38 13.25 -7.45 1.09
C VAL A 38 13.63 -8.82 0.52
N GLU A 39 14.24 -8.87 -0.67
CA GLU A 39 14.73 -10.10 -1.32
C GLU A 39 15.84 -10.81 -0.52
N SER A 40 16.66 -10.06 0.23
CA SER A 40 17.67 -10.64 1.12
C SER A 40 17.10 -11.23 2.42
N ARG A 41 15.79 -11.13 2.65
CA ARG A 41 15.10 -11.64 3.83
C ARG A 41 14.25 -12.85 3.48
N HIS A 42 14.12 -13.78 4.42
CA HIS A 42 13.14 -14.86 4.31
C HIS A 42 11.74 -14.30 4.59
N ILE A 43 10.94 -14.13 3.54
CA ILE A 43 9.56 -13.66 3.62
C ILE A 43 8.65 -14.78 3.16
N ASP A 44 7.75 -15.24 4.03
CA ASP A 44 6.81 -16.34 3.72
C ASP A 44 5.43 -15.84 3.29
N LEU A 45 5.11 -14.58 3.62
CA LEU A 45 3.80 -13.98 3.42
C LEU A 45 3.94 -12.48 3.26
N ILE A 46 3.20 -11.91 2.31
CA ILE A 46 3.06 -10.45 2.19
C ILE A 46 1.64 -10.07 2.60
N HIS A 47 1.51 -9.07 3.46
CA HIS A 47 0.24 -8.47 3.80
C HIS A 47 0.21 -7.01 3.36
N SER A 48 -0.87 -6.56 2.73
CA SER A 48 -1.06 -5.16 2.36
C SER A 48 -2.47 -4.67 2.62
N HIS A 49 -2.58 -3.39 2.99
CA HIS A 49 -3.84 -2.68 3.19
C HIS A 49 -3.87 -1.34 2.43
N CYS A 50 -2.77 -0.90 1.84
CA CYS A 50 -2.76 0.39 1.14
C CYS A 50 -3.59 0.29 -0.14
N PRO A 51 -4.45 1.26 -0.47
CA PRO A 51 -5.31 1.14 -1.64
C PRO A 51 -4.56 1.11 -2.97
N VAL A 52 -3.39 1.75 -3.05
CA VAL A 52 -2.66 1.91 -4.31
C VAL A 52 -1.18 1.57 -4.16
N THR A 53 -0.36 2.48 -3.66
CA THR A 53 1.10 2.43 -3.87
C THR A 53 1.76 1.24 -3.17
N SER A 54 1.52 1.02 -1.88
CA SER A 54 2.13 -0.14 -1.19
C SER A 54 1.58 -1.48 -1.68
N THR A 55 0.34 -1.53 -2.18
CA THR A 55 -0.22 -2.76 -2.76
C THR A 55 0.39 -3.06 -4.13
N VAL A 56 0.70 -2.04 -4.94
CA VAL A 56 1.48 -2.23 -6.18
C VAL A 56 2.86 -2.81 -5.87
N LEU A 57 3.57 -2.23 -4.90
CA LEU A 57 4.85 -2.76 -4.41
C LEU A 57 4.70 -4.21 -3.92
N ALA A 58 3.70 -4.51 -3.08
CA ALA A 58 3.43 -5.85 -2.58
C ALA A 58 3.19 -6.86 -3.71
N ARG A 59 2.46 -6.46 -4.77
CA ARG A 59 2.26 -7.30 -5.96
C ARG A 59 3.54 -7.53 -6.75
N MET A 60 4.42 -6.53 -6.84
CA MET A 60 5.73 -6.70 -7.47
C MET A 60 6.61 -7.66 -6.68
N LEU A 61 6.68 -7.51 -5.34
CA LEU A 61 7.41 -8.40 -4.45
C LEU A 61 6.86 -9.83 -4.51
N ARG A 62 5.54 -10.00 -4.50
CA ARG A 62 4.88 -11.31 -4.67
C ARG A 62 5.37 -12.02 -5.95
N ARG A 63 5.50 -11.31 -7.07
CA ARG A 63 5.99 -11.89 -8.33
C ARG A 63 7.46 -12.26 -8.29
N ARG A 64 8.27 -11.59 -7.47
CA ARG A 64 9.70 -11.88 -7.36
C ARG A 64 9.99 -13.00 -6.35
N LEU A 65 9.33 -12.94 -5.20
CA LEU A 65 9.53 -13.86 -4.07
C LEU A 65 8.69 -15.13 -4.17
N HIS A 66 7.66 -15.15 -5.03
CA HIS A 66 6.76 -16.29 -5.21
C HIS A 66 5.99 -16.70 -3.94
N VAL A 67 5.67 -15.73 -3.08
CA VAL A 67 4.96 -15.94 -1.81
C VAL A 67 3.50 -15.48 -1.88
N PRO A 68 2.61 -15.97 -1.01
CA PRO A 68 1.23 -15.48 -0.95
C PRO A 68 1.13 -13.99 -0.60
N LEU A 69 0.13 -13.31 -1.17
CA LEU A 69 -0.24 -11.93 -0.85
C LEU A 69 -1.65 -11.91 -0.27
N VAL A 70 -1.77 -11.50 0.98
CA VAL A 70 -3.05 -11.23 1.64
C VAL A 70 -3.32 -9.74 1.57
N PHE A 71 -4.52 -9.40 1.13
CA PHE A 71 -4.97 -8.02 1.06
C PHE A 71 -6.15 -7.83 2.00
N THR A 72 -6.06 -6.82 2.87
CA THR A 72 -7.18 -6.40 3.72
C THR A 72 -7.71 -5.07 3.23
N TYR A 73 -9.04 -5.00 3.09
CA TYR A 73 -9.73 -3.78 2.70
C TYR A 73 -9.44 -2.67 3.72
N HIS A 74 -9.15 -1.48 3.22
CA HIS A 74 -8.87 -0.30 4.03
C HIS A 74 -9.98 0.72 3.84
N THR A 75 -10.43 1.36 4.92
CA THR A 75 -11.54 2.35 4.91
C THR A 75 -11.30 3.52 3.95
N LYS A 76 -10.05 3.77 3.54
CA LYS A 76 -9.71 4.72 2.48
C LYS A 76 -10.36 4.39 1.12
N PHE A 77 -10.65 3.13 0.82
CA PHE A 77 -11.41 2.80 -0.39
C PHE A 77 -12.81 3.40 -0.38
N ASP A 78 -13.46 3.49 0.78
CA ASP A 78 -14.79 4.12 0.89
C ASP A 78 -14.72 5.60 0.47
N ILE A 79 -13.65 6.29 0.89
CA ILE A 79 -13.39 7.69 0.53
C ILE A 79 -13.08 7.81 -0.97
N ASP A 80 -12.21 6.93 -1.49
CA ASP A 80 -11.80 6.98 -2.89
C ASP A 80 -12.99 6.65 -3.83
N ILE A 81 -13.85 5.69 -3.46
CA ILE A 81 -15.11 5.37 -4.13
C ILE A 81 -16.07 6.55 -4.09
N ALA A 82 -16.27 7.18 -2.91
CA ALA A 82 -17.17 8.32 -2.77
C ALA A 82 -16.73 9.53 -3.62
N ASN A 83 -15.42 9.74 -3.74
CA ASN A 83 -14.86 10.80 -4.58
C ASN A 83 -15.01 10.51 -6.08
N ALA A 84 -14.90 9.24 -6.50
CA ALA A 84 -14.99 8.84 -7.90
C ALA A 84 -16.43 8.68 -8.41
N ILE A 85 -17.37 8.30 -7.53
CA ILE A 85 -18.75 8.00 -7.87
C ILE A 85 -19.65 9.06 -7.23
N HIS A 86 -20.18 10.01 -8.01
CA HIS A 86 -21.01 11.09 -7.45
C HIS A 86 -22.44 10.67 -7.04
N SER A 87 -22.89 9.48 -7.43
CA SER A 87 -24.22 8.96 -7.06
C SER A 87 -24.17 8.19 -5.74
N LYS A 88 -24.87 8.69 -4.71
CA LYS A 88 -24.94 8.07 -3.38
C LYS A 88 -25.43 6.61 -3.42
N ARG A 89 -26.43 6.31 -4.27
CA ARG A 89 -26.94 4.93 -4.43
C ARG A 89 -25.89 3.98 -4.99
N LEU A 90 -25.04 4.46 -5.89
CA LEU A 90 -23.94 3.66 -6.45
C LEU A 90 -22.80 3.48 -5.44
N GLN A 91 -22.49 4.51 -4.64
CA GLN A 91 -21.54 4.40 -3.53
C GLN A 91 -21.97 3.32 -2.52
N GLU A 92 -23.22 3.38 -2.04
CA GLU A 92 -23.77 2.42 -1.08
C GLU A 92 -23.76 0.97 -1.61
N ALA A 93 -24.01 0.79 -2.91
CA ALA A 93 -23.95 -0.52 -3.55
C ALA A 93 -22.51 -1.07 -3.69
N SER A 94 -21.50 -0.21 -3.77
CA SER A 94 -20.10 -0.61 -3.98
C SER A 94 -19.31 -0.97 -2.71
N ILE A 95 -19.85 -0.66 -1.54
CA ILE A 95 -19.24 -0.95 -0.22
C ILE A 95 -19.74 -2.30 0.33
N ARG A 96 -20.77 -2.90 -0.30
CA ARG A 96 -21.39 -4.18 0.06
C ARG A 96 -20.91 -5.33 -0.81
#